data_AF-A0A942I903-F1
#
_entry.id   AF-A0A942I903-F1
#
_cell.length_a   1.000
_cell.length_b   1.000
_cell.length_c   1.000
_cell.angle_alpha   90.00
_cell.angle_beta   90.00
_cell.angle_gamma   90.00
#
_symmetry.space_group_name_H-M   'P 1'
#
loop_
_entity.id
_entity.type
_entity.pdbx_description
1 polymer ?
#
loop_
_entity_poly.entity_id
_entity_poly.type
_entity_poly.pdbx_seq_one_letter_code
_entity_poly.pdbx_strand_id
1 'polypeptide(L)' 'MAGDQNYERYLEGRQLRRMKADDRWLARRERLEAKADRMIGELCRDGKTVHYVFPVGGRYKEGTWGELVDYLIRNKWVH' A
#
# COMPACT_ATOMS: atom_id res chain seq x y z
N MET A 1 35.86 24.03 16.09
CA MET A 1 35.02 22.83 15.94
C MET A 1 33.52 23.17 15.78
N ALA A 2 33.18 24.18 14.96
CA ALA A 2 31.77 24.60 14.74
C ALA A 2 31.20 24.15 13.37
N GLY A 3 32.06 23.86 12.39
CA GLY A 3 31.64 23.37 11.07
C GLY A 3 31.07 21.96 11.08
N ASP A 4 31.56 21.11 11.99
CA ASP A 4 31.15 19.70 12.12
C ASP A 4 29.71 19.58 12.64
N GLN A 5 29.38 20.31 13.71
CA GLN A 5 28.02 20.35 14.28
C GLN A 5 26.98 20.92 13.31
N ASN A 6 27.36 21.89 12.46
CA ASN A 6 26.47 22.43 11.43
C ASN A 6 26.22 21.43 10.29
N TYR A 7 27.23 20.66 9.94
CA TYR A 7 27.11 19.63 8.91
C TYR A 7 26.26 18.45 9.40
N GLU A 8 26.45 18.00 10.64
CA GLU A 8 25.60 16.97 11.27
C GLU A 8 24.13 17.39 11.31
N ARG A 9 23.83 18.60 11.78
CA ARG A 9 22.46 19.14 11.78
C ARG A 9 21.82 19.19 10.40
N TYR A 10 22.62 19.50 9.37
CA TYR A 10 22.13 19.48 7.98
C TYR A 10 21.76 18.07 7.52
N LEU A 11 22.61 17.09 7.81
CA LEU A 11 22.37 15.68 7.48
C LEU A 11 21.16 15.13 8.23
N GLU A 12 21.06 15.39 9.53
CA GLU A 12 19.91 15.01 10.35
C GLU A 12 18.62 15.62 9.80
N GLY A 13 18.61 16.92 9.50
CA GLY A 13 17.45 17.59 8.93
C GLY A 13 17.01 16.98 7.60
N ARG A 14 17.97 16.57 6.74
CA ARG A 14 17.67 15.87 5.49
C ARG A 14 17.08 14.48 5.73
N GLN A 15 17.65 13.71 6.67
CA GLN A 15 17.14 12.39 7.03
C GLN A 15 15.74 12.47 7.61
N LEU A 16 15.49 13.39 8.55
CA LEU A 16 14.17 13.60 9.15
C LEU A 16 13.10 13.95 8.11
N ARG A 17 13.44 14.77 7.10
CA ARG A 17 12.51 15.08 6.01
C ARG A 17 12.18 13.85 5.16
N ARG A 18 13.16 12.98 4.92
CA ARG A 18 12.97 11.71 4.19
C ARG A 18 12.11 10.75 5.00
N MET A 19 12.43 10.52 6.27
CA MET A 19 11.64 9.68 7.18
C MET A 19 10.18 10.13 7.23
N LYS A 20 9.93 11.45 7.39
CA LYS A 20 8.56 11.99 7.35
C LYS A 20 7.85 11.78 6.01
N ALA A 21 8.57 11.74 4.89
CA ALA A 21 7.98 11.46 3.59
C ALA A 21 7.62 9.98 3.45
N ASP A 22 8.51 9.11 3.91
CA ASP A 22 8.32 7.65 3.93
C ASP A 22 7.16 7.27 4.85
N ASP A 23 7.07 7.85 6.05
CA ASP A 23 5.95 7.65 6.99
C ASP A 23 4.60 8.03 6.37
N ARG A 24 4.53 9.16 5.67
CA ARG A 24 3.29 9.58 4.99
C ARG A 24 2.91 8.62 3.86
N TRP A 25 3.90 8.11 3.14
CA TRP A 25 3.68 7.14 2.08
C TRP A 25 3.19 5.80 2.64
N LEU A 26 3.82 5.30 3.71
CA LEU A 26 3.42 4.09 4.42
C LEU A 26 2.00 4.21 4.99
N ALA A 27 1.71 5.29 5.72
CA ALA A 27 0.37 5.52 6.29
C ALA A 27 -0.71 5.64 5.20
N ARG A 28 -0.38 6.21 4.04
CA ARG A 28 -1.29 6.22 2.89
C ARG A 28 -1.50 4.81 2.35
N ARG A 29 -0.42 4.03 2.21
CA ARG A 29 -0.47 2.69 1.66
C ARG A 29 -1.27 1.73 2.55
N GLU A 30 -1.05 1.75 3.86
CA GLU A 30 -1.84 0.96 4.82
C GLU A 30 -3.34 1.25 4.72
N ARG A 31 -3.74 2.53 4.58
CA ARG A 31 -5.16 2.89 4.41
C ARG A 31 -5.75 2.37 3.11
N LEU A 32 -4.96 2.32 2.04
CA LEU A 32 -5.40 1.77 0.77
C LEU A 32 -5.49 0.25 0.82
N GLU A 33 -4.53 -0.41 1.46
CA GLU A 33 -4.54 -1.86 1.66
C GLU A 33 -5.75 -2.29 2.49
N ALA A 34 -6.02 -1.62 3.62
CA ALA A 34 -7.18 -1.90 4.46
C ALA A 34 -8.54 -1.69 3.76
N LYS A 35 -8.60 -0.80 2.76
CA LYS A 35 -9.78 -0.61 1.93
C LYS A 35 -9.88 -1.66 0.82
N ALA A 36 -8.75 -2.02 0.21
CA ALA A 36 -8.67 -3.07 -0.80
C ALA A 36 -9.08 -4.43 -0.24
N ASP A 37 -8.63 -4.75 0.99
CA ASP A 37 -8.99 -5.98 1.70
C ASP A 37 -10.51 -6.17 1.82
N ARG A 38 -11.25 -5.09 2.07
CA ARG A 38 -12.72 -5.12 2.16
C ARG A 38 -13.42 -5.39 0.83
N MET A 39 -12.71 -5.28 -0.29
CA MET A 39 -13.23 -5.54 -1.63
C MET A 39 -12.90 -6.95 -2.13
N ILE A 40 -12.00 -7.67 -1.44
CA ILE A 40 -11.64 -9.03 -1.79
C ILE A 40 -12.70 -9.96 -1.21
N GLY A 41 -13.33 -10.71 -2.10
CA GLY A 41 -14.24 -11.79 -1.75
C GLY A 41 -13.51 -13.13 -1.67
N GLU A 42 -14.08 -14.04 -0.88
CA GLU A 42 -13.67 -15.44 -0.81
C GLU A 42 -14.76 -16.33 -1.38
N LEU A 43 -14.35 -17.35 -2.14
CA LEU A 43 -15.24 -18.38 -2.64
C LEU A 43 -14.61 -19.75 -2.38
N CYS A 44 -15.44 -20.74 -2.05
CA CYS A 44 -15.02 -22.13 -2.02
C CYS A 44 -15.35 -22.77 -3.37
N ARG A 45 -14.33 -23.16 -4.13
CA ARG A 45 -14.46 -23.87 -5.40
C ARG A 45 -13.72 -25.19 -5.29
N ASP A 46 -14.44 -26.29 -5.48
CA ASP A 46 -13.90 -27.66 -5.41
C ASP A 46 -13.13 -27.95 -4.12
N GLY A 47 -13.64 -27.45 -2.98
CA GLY A 47 -13.02 -27.64 -1.66
C GLY A 47 -11.79 -26.75 -1.41
N LYS A 48 -11.48 -25.81 -2.30
CA LYS A 48 -10.38 -24.86 -2.14
C LYS A 48 -10.90 -23.43 -2.01
N THR A 49 -10.32 -22.67 -1.08
CA THR A 49 -10.58 -21.24 -0.96
C THR A 49 -9.87 -20.51 -2.10
N VAL A 50 -10.62 -19.69 -2.82
CA VAL A 50 -10.14 -18.81 -3.89
C VAL A 50 -10.53 -17.38 -3.54
N HIS A 51 -9.59 -16.46 -3.71
CA HIS A 51 -9.84 -15.04 -3.54
C HIS A 51 -10.16 -14.39 -4.88
N TYR A 52 -11.09 -13.44 -4.88
CA TYR A 52 -11.49 -12.73 -6.08
C TYR A 52 -11.80 -11.27 -5.80
N VAL A 53 -11.75 -10.45 -6.85
CA VAL A 53 -12.24 -9.06 -6.84
C VAL A 53 -13.13 -8.83 -8.04
N PHE A 54 -14.14 -7.98 -7.85
CA PHE A 54 -14.96 -7.48 -8.94
C PHE A 54 -15.37 -6.02 -8.69
N PRO A 55 -14.47 -5.05 -8.97
CA PRO A 55 -14.77 -3.64 -8.77
C PRO A 55 -15.83 -3.16 -9.79
N VAL A 56 -16.64 -2.17 -9.38
CA VAL A 56 -17.70 -1.58 -10.22
C VAL A 56 -17.10 -0.98 -11.49
N GLY A 57 -17.55 -1.46 -12.66
CA GLY A 57 -17.00 -1.03 -13.97
C GLY A 57 -15.66 -1.67 -14.34
N GLY A 58 -15.13 -2.57 -13.51
CA GLY A 58 -13.93 -3.35 -13.79
C GLY A 58 -14.24 -4.76 -14.30
N ARG A 59 -13.20 -5.59 -14.32
CA ARG A 59 -13.30 -7.01 -14.69
C ARG A 59 -13.13 -7.88 -13.45
N TYR A 60 -13.83 -9.01 -13.46
CA TYR A 60 -13.62 -10.09 -12.49
C TYR A 60 -12.18 -10.59 -12.57
N LYS A 61 -11.54 -10.78 -11.43
CA LYS A 61 -10.18 -11.31 -11.34
C LYS A 61 -10.04 -12.19 -10.11
N GLU A 62 -9.49 -13.38 -10.29
CA GLU A 62 -9.05 -14.28 -9.22
C GLU A 62 -7.52 -14.21 -9.10
N GLY A 63 -7.00 -14.53 -7.92
CA GLY A 63 -5.56 -14.54 -7.67
C GLY A 63 -5.23 -14.71 -6.20
N THR A 64 -3.96 -14.50 -5.86
CA THR A 64 -3.56 -14.42 -4.45
C THR A 64 -4.02 -13.11 -3.83
N TRP A 65 -4.21 -13.10 -2.51
CA TRP A 65 -4.63 -11.90 -1.78
C TRP A 65 -3.76 -10.68 -2.12
N GLY A 66 -2.43 -10.83 -2.04
CA GLY A 66 -1.48 -9.75 -2.32
C GLY A 66 -1.57 -9.21 -3.75
N GLU A 67 -1.75 -10.09 -4.75
CA GLU A 67 -1.92 -9.67 -6.15
C GLU A 67 -3.20 -8.88 -6.36
N LEU A 68 -4.28 -9.26 -5.68
CA LEU A 68 -5.57 -8.59 -5.76
C LEU A 68 -5.54 -7.21 -5.09
N VAL A 69 -4.91 -7.09 -3.93
CA VAL A 69 -4.67 -5.79 -3.26
C VAL A 69 -3.86 -4.87 -4.17
N ASP A 70 -2.73 -5.34 -4.69
CA ASP A 70 -1.89 -4.57 -5.59
C ASP A 70 -2.65 -4.17 -6.87
N TYR A 71 -3.47 -5.07 -7.42
CA TYR A 71 -4.32 -4.78 -8.57
C TYR A 71 -5.31 -3.64 -8.27
N LEU A 72 -6.01 -3.69 -7.12
CA LEU A 72 -6.97 -2.67 -6.73
C LEU A 72 -6.32 -1.29 -6.53
N ILE A 73 -5.17 -1.25 -5.86
CA ILE A 73 -4.42 0.00 -5.61
C ILE A 73 -3.85 0.59 -6.90
N ARG A 74 -3.19 -0.23 -7.73
CA ARG A 74 -2.56 0.23 -8.98
C ARG A 74 -3.57 0.77 -9.98
N ASN A 75 -4.75 0.15 -10.07
CA ASN A 75 -5.83 0.57 -10.97
C ASN A 75 -6.73 1.66 -10.36
N LYS A 76 -6.39 2.19 -9.17
CA LYS A 76 -7.13 3.25 -8.48
C LYS A 76 -8.61 2.89 -8.24
N TRP A 77 -8.89 1.61 -7.99
CA TRP A 77 -10.22 1.18 -7.52
C TRP A 77 -10.45 1.54 -6.05
N VAL A 78 -9.38 1.91 -5.36
CA VAL A 78 -9.37 2.29 -3.95
C VAL A 78 -8.74 3.68 -3.82
N HIS A 79 -9.41 4.56 -3.07
CA HIS A 79 -9.02 5.95 -2.84
C HIS A 79 -8.95 6.24 -1.34
#